data_AF-A0A316D7C8-F1
#
_entry.id   AF-A0A316D7C8-F1
#
_cell.length_a   1.000
_cell.length_b   1.000
_cell.length_c   1.000
_cell.angle_alpha   90.00
_cell.angle_beta   90.00
_cell.angle_gamma   90.00
#
_symmetry.space_group_name_H-M   'P 1'
#
loop_
_entity.id
_entity.type
_entity.pdbx_description
1 polymer ?
#
loop_
_entity_poly.entity_id
_entity_poly.type
_entity_poly.pdbx_seq_one_letter_code
_entity_poly.pdbx_strand_id
1 'polypeptide(L)' 'MNPRLALILALFAELGLLGWLYSRYHQLEQDILMVQGQNQLRYAELHADWLKLAGGIILVVMVAVGTGYALWKNWRKG' A
#
# COMPACT_ATOMS: atom_id res chain seq x y z
N MET A 1 14.45 -5.78 -23.05
CA MET A 1 13.08 -5.42 -22.61
C MET A 1 12.90 -3.92 -22.79
N ASN A 2 11.80 -3.43 -23.36
CA ASN A 2 11.60 -1.99 -23.53
C ASN A 2 11.48 -1.34 -22.13
N PRO A 3 12.32 -0.36 -21.76
CA PRO A 3 12.32 0.23 -20.42
C PRO A 3 10.95 0.84 -20.05
N ARG A 4 10.15 1.27 -21.04
CA ARG A 4 8.77 1.74 -20.80
C ARG A 4 7.84 0.62 -20.36
N LEU A 5 7.92 -0.56 -20.99
CA LEU A 5 7.11 -1.72 -20.61
C LEU A 5 7.48 -2.21 -19.20
N ALA A 6 8.76 -2.18 -18.84
CA ALA A 6 9.21 -2.53 -17.50
C ALA A 6 8.61 -1.60 -16.43
N LEU A 7 8.61 -0.28 -16.68
CA LEU A 7 8.02 0.71 -15.76
C LEU A 7 6.50 0.59 -15.66
N ILE A 8 5.80 0.29 -16.77
CA ILE A 8 4.35 0.05 -16.75
C ILE A 8 4.04 -1.18 -15.90
N LEU A 9 4.75 -2.30 -16.10
CA LEU A 9 4.57 -3.51 -15.31
C LEU A 9 4.88 -3.29 -13.83
N ALA A 10 5.94 -2.53 -13.51
CA ALA A 10 6.26 -2.15 -12.14
C ALA A 10 5.12 -1.35 -11.51
N LEU A 11 4.59 -0.34 -12.20
CA LEU A 11 3.48 0.47 -11.71
C LEU A 11 2.21 -0.37 -11.48
N PHE A 12 1.90 -1.30 -12.39
CA PHE A 12 0.78 -2.24 -12.20
C PHE A 12 0.97 -3.13 -10.97
N ALA A 13 2.19 -3.64 -10.75
CA ALA A 13 2.49 -4.45 -9.57
C ALA A 13 2.39 -3.64 -8.27
N GLU A 14 2.88 -2.40 -8.27
CA GLU A 14 2.78 -1.47 -7.13
C GLU A 14 1.31 -1.14 -6.80
N LEU A 15 0.48 -0.87 -7.82
CA LEU A 15 -0.97 -0.63 -7.64
C LEU A 15 -1.71 -1.88 -7.17
N GLY A 16 -1.37 -3.06 -7.68
CA GLY A 16 -1.92 -4.33 -7.21
C GLY A 16 -1.58 -4.60 -5.75
N LEU A 17 -0.32 -4.39 -5.36
CA LEU A 17 0.13 -4.51 -3.97
C LEU A 17 -0.57 -3.49 -3.08
N LEU A 18 -0.74 -2.25 -3.54
CA LEU A 18 -1.46 -1.21 -2.83
C LEU A 18 -2.93 -1.61 -2.58
N GLY A 19 -3.60 -2.14 -3.60
CA GLY A 19 -4.98 -2.64 -3.47
C GLY A 19 -5.10 -3.79 -2.46
N TRP A 20 -4.15 -4.73 -2.47
CA TRP A 20 -4.11 -5.81 -1.49
C TRP A 20 -3.87 -5.30 -0.06
N LEU A 21 -2.89 -4.41 0.13
CA LEU A 21 -2.60 -3.79 1.43
C LEU A 21 -3.81 -3.02 1.96
N TYR A 22 -4.49 -2.27 1.09
CA TYR A 22 -5.69 -1.51 1.45
C TYR A 22 -6.84 -2.43 1.90
N SER A 23 -7.05 -3.55 1.20
CA SER A 23 -8.04 -4.55 1.60
C SER A 23 -7.74 -5.13 2.99
N ARG A 24 -6.47 -5.48 3.25
CA ARG A 24 -6.05 -5.99 4.58
C ARG A 24 -6.16 -4.95 5.67
N TYR A 25 -5.82 -3.70 5.37
CA TYR A 25 -5.94 -2.58 6.29
C TYR A 25 -7.39 -2.38 6.75
N HIS A 26 -8.35 -2.37 5.82
CA HIS A 26 -9.77 -2.24 6.18
C HIS A 26 -10.32 -3.44 6.94
N GLN A 27 -9.89 -4.66 6.63
CA GLN A 27 -10.26 -5.83 7.43
C GLN A 27 -9.80 -5.67 8.88
N LEU A 28 -8.56 -5.23 9.08
CA LEU A 28 -8.00 -5.04 10.42
C LEU A 28 -8.69 -3.92 11.19
N GLU A 29 -9.10 -2.85 10.50
CA GLU A 29 -9.90 -1.77 11.08
C GLU A 29 -11.24 -2.28 11.61
N GLN A 30 -11.92 -3.17 10.87
CA GLN A 30 -13.15 -3.82 11.33
C GLN A 30 -12.91 -4.72 12.54
N ASP A 31 -11.82 -5.50 12.55
CA ASP A 31 -11.46 -6.36 13.68
C ASP A 31 -11.18 -5.53 14.95
N ILE A 32 -10.52 -4.38 14.81
CA ILE A 32 -10.28 -3.44 15.93
C ILE A 32 -11.61 -2.95 16.51
N LEU A 33 -12.54 -2.54 15.65
CA LEU A 33 -13.86 -2.04 16.07
C LEU A 33 -14.65 -3.10 16.85
N MET A 34 -14.55 -4.38 16.46
CA MET A 34 -15.24 -5.47 17.17
C MET A 34 -14.69 -5.75 18.57
N VAL A 35 -13.41 -5.44 18.82
CA VAL A 35 -12.73 -5.74 20.09
C VAL A 35 -12.60 -4.50 20.99
N GLN A 36 -12.89 -3.32 20.43
CA GLN A 36 -12.81 -2.04 21.14
C GLN A 36 -13.72 -2.04 22.38
N GLY A 37 -13.12 -1.87 23.56
CA GLY A 37 -13.83 -1.81 24.84
C GLY A 37 -14.04 -3.15 25.55
N GLN A 38 -13.76 -4.29 24.91
CA GLN A 38 -13.89 -5.62 25.53
C GLN A 38 -12.55 -6.22 25.95
N ASN A 39 -11.50 -6.06 25.13
CA ASN A 39 -10.19 -6.67 25.39
C ASN A 39 -9.05 -5.71 25.02
N GLN A 40 -8.50 -5.01 26.03
CA GLN A 40 -7.48 -3.98 25.82
C GLN A 40 -6.16 -4.52 25.27
N LEU A 41 -5.74 -5.73 25.69
CA LEU A 41 -4.52 -6.37 25.18
C LEU A 41 -4.66 -6.69 23.69
N ARG A 42 -5.77 -7.34 23.32
CA ARG A 42 -6.04 -7.68 21.92
C ARG A 42 -6.22 -6.44 21.04
N TYR A 43 -6.85 -5.40 21.57
CA TYR A 43 -6.97 -4.10 20.89
C TYR A 43 -5.59 -3.50 20.58
N ALA A 44 -4.67 -3.49 21.56
CA ALA A 44 -3.34 -2.92 21.38
C ALA A 44 -2.51 -3.68 20.31
N GLU A 45 -2.59 -5.02 20.28
CA GLU A 45 -1.95 -5.84 19.25
C GLU A 45 -2.45 -5.49 17.85
N LEU A 46 -3.78 -5.48 17.67
CA LEU A 46 -4.40 -5.17 16.38
C LEU A 46 -4.06 -3.73 15.95
N HIS A 47 -4.05 -2.78 16.88
CA HIS A 47 -3.72 -1.39 16.58
C HIS A 47 -2.25 -1.23 16.14
N ALA A 48 -1.32 -1.99 16.74
CA ALA A 48 0.07 -2.02 16.30
C ALA A 48 0.22 -2.60 14.89
N ASP A 49 -0.53 -3.65 14.55
CA ASP A 49 -0.53 -4.23 13.20
C ASP A 49 -1.17 -3.31 12.17
N TRP A 50 -2.21 -2.56 12.56
CA TRP A 50 -2.82 -1.53 11.73
C TRP A 50 -1.83 -0.40 11.39
N LEU A 51 -1.04 0.07 12.38
CA LEU A 51 0.02 1.05 12.15
C LEU A 51 1.11 0.53 11.20
N LYS A 52 1.51 -0.74 11.31
CA LYS A 52 2.46 -1.36 10.37
C LYS A 52 1.91 -1.40 8.95
N LEU A 53 0.65 -1.76 8.78
CA LEU A 53 -0.02 -1.76 7.47
C LEU A 53 -0.11 -0.35 6.88
N ALA A 54 -0.48 0.65 7.69
CA ALA A 54 -0.51 2.05 7.27
C ALA A 54 0.87 2.53 6.79
N GLY A 55 1.93 2.20 7.53
CA GLY A 55 3.31 2.50 7.13
C GLY A 55 3.71 1.81 5.81
N GLY A 56 3.31 0.54 5.63
CA GLY A 56 3.52 -0.20 4.38
C GLY A 56 2.80 0.44 3.19
N ILE A 57 1.55 0.88 3.37
CA ILE A 57 0.77 1.60 2.35
C ILE A 57 1.50 2.88 1.92
N ILE A 58 1.93 3.71 2.89
CA ILE A 58 2.65 4.96 2.59
C ILE A 58 3.91 4.69 1.78
N LEU A 59 4.68 3.66 2.15
CA LEU A 59 5.91 3.30 1.45
C LEU A 59 5.64 2.85 0.00
N VAL A 60 4.63 2.01 -0.22
CA VAL A 60 4.23 1.58 -1.57
C VAL A 60 3.72 2.76 -2.40
N VAL A 61 2.95 3.68 -1.81
CA VAL A 61 2.49 4.90 -2.50
C VAL A 61 3.66 5.76 -2.95
N MET A 62 4.66 5.98 -2.09
CA MET A 62 5.86 6.77 -2.46
C MET A 62 6.61 6.13 -3.65
N VAL A 63 6.75 4.80 -3.64
CA VAL A 63 7.38 4.06 -4.74
C VAL A 63 6.55 4.21 -6.02
N ALA A 64 5.22 4.02 -5.95
CA ALA A 64 4.31 4.15 -7.09
C ALA A 64 4.33 5.53 -7.73
N VAL A 65 4.37 6.60 -6.92
CA VAL A 65 4.53 7.97 -7.40
C VAL A 65 5.87 8.15 -8.13
N GLY A 66 6.95 7.59 -7.60
CA GLY A 66 8.27 7.61 -8.23
C GLY A 66 8.30 6.90 -9.58
N THR A 67 7.75 5.69 -9.65
CA THR A 67 7.62 4.90 -10.89
C THR A 67 6.76 5.62 -11.92
N GLY A 68 5.62 6.20 -11.51
CA GLY A 68 4.76 7.01 -12.37
C GLY A 68 5.46 8.26 -12.92
N TYR A 69 6.24 8.97 -12.09
CA TYR A 69 7.02 10.12 -12.54
C TYR A 69 8.10 9.74 -13.56
N ALA A 70 8.81 8.63 -13.32
CA ALA A 70 9.82 8.11 -14.26
C ALA A 70 9.19 7.74 -15.61
N LEU A 71 8.02 7.10 -15.59
CA LEU A 71 7.26 6.76 -16.79
C LEU A 71 6.87 8.03 -17.56
N TRP A 72 6.31 9.04 -16.89
CA TRP A 72 5.90 10.30 -17.51
C TRP A 72 7.08 11.06 -18.13
N LYS A 73 8.22 11.12 -17.44
CA LYS A 73 9.45 11.73 -17.95
C LYS A 73 9.97 11.02 -19.21
N ASN A 74 9.89 9.70 -19.26
CA ASN A 74 10.30 8.89 -20.41
C ASN A 74 9.35 9.00 -21.62
N TRP A 75 8.09 9.38 -21.38
CA TRP A 75 7.15 9.72 -22.45
C TRP A 75 7.41 11.10 -23.04
N ARG A 76 7.70 12.12 -22.23
CA ARG A 76 7.98 13.48 -22.75
C ARG A 76 9.30 13.62 -23.52
N LYS A 77 10.21 12.66 -23.38
CA LYS A 77 11.47 12.59 -24.15
C LYS A 77 11.37 11.74 -25.42
N GLY A 78 10.21 11.10 -25.62
CA GLY A 78 9.94 10.17 -26.71
C GLY A 78 9.37 10.82 -27.94
#